data_AF-A0A3B3TQQ9-F1
#
_entry.id   AF-A0A3B3TQQ9-F1
#
_cell.length_a   1.000
_cell.length_b   1.000
_cell.length_c   1.000
_cell.angle_alpha   90.00
_cell.angle_beta   90.00
_cell.angle_gamma   90.00
#
_symmetry.space_group_name_H-M   'P 1'
#
loop_
_entity.id
_entity.type
_entity.pdbx_description
1 polymer ?
#
loop_
_entity_poly.entity_id
_entity_poly.type
_entity_poly.pdbx_seq_one_letter_code
_entity_poly.pdbx_strand_id
1 'polypeptide(L)'
;MQKNCPSEDNRTNNSVIYRIQRNQHSHLTRWFSEVMKSYHKIQISFREKCKAQIQRQLEIVDKVTTDDELEDMLQRDNLAIFITNIHSDAQLSSRALSEIERRHQNIISLEYSIKELHEIITDTAMLLEIQGELINNIERNVTSAGEYVHAGKEETQEALGYKKNRYKVVSLPSFFKSFRRQASTEADD
;
A
#
# COMPACT_ATOMS: atom_id res chain seq x y z
N MET A 1 -21.98 42.61 0.79
CA MET A 1 -21.05 41.52 0.38
C MET A 1 -20.51 40.87 1.64
N GLN A 2 -21.14 39.78 2.07
CA GLN A 2 -20.78 39.04 3.28
C GLN A 2 -19.65 38.06 2.91
N LYS A 3 -18.42 38.39 3.29
CA LYS A 3 -17.30 37.43 3.18
C LYS A 3 -17.46 36.42 4.29
N ASN A 4 -18.12 35.31 4.00
CA ASN A 4 -18.05 34.11 4.84
C ASN A 4 -16.59 33.67 4.88
N CYS A 5 -15.96 33.84 6.05
CA CYS A 5 -14.71 33.19 6.38
C CYS A 5 -14.94 31.67 6.26
N PRO A 6 -14.16 30.92 5.46
CA PRO A 6 -14.26 29.47 5.50
C PRO A 6 -13.80 29.03 6.89
N SER A 7 -14.74 28.49 7.66
CA SER A 7 -14.54 27.96 9.01
C SER A 7 -13.29 27.08 9.08
N GLU A 8 -12.41 27.38 10.03
CA GLU A 8 -11.19 26.60 10.33
C GLU A 8 -11.48 25.10 10.44
N ASP A 9 -12.65 24.73 11.00
CA ASP A 9 -13.16 23.35 11.08
C ASP A 9 -13.14 22.59 9.74
N ASN A 10 -13.37 23.27 8.61
CA ASN A 10 -13.42 22.63 7.30
C ASN A 10 -12.01 22.30 6.77
N ARG A 11 -10.99 23.08 7.15
CA ARG A 11 -9.59 22.78 6.83
C ARG A 11 -9.06 21.65 7.71
N THR A 12 -9.42 21.66 8.99
CA THR A 12 -8.99 20.65 9.97
C THR A 12 -9.63 19.29 9.71
N ASN A 13 -10.92 19.25 9.36
CA ASN A 13 -11.59 18.01 8.92
C ASN A 13 -10.98 17.44 7.65
N ASN A 14 -10.67 18.28 6.66
CA ASN A 14 -9.97 17.83 5.45
C ASN A 14 -8.57 17.27 5.77
N SER A 15 -7.86 17.85 6.75
CA SER A 15 -6.55 17.36 7.21
C SER A 15 -6.65 15.99 7.90
N VAL A 16 -7.62 15.78 8.79
CA VAL A 16 -7.82 14.49 9.48
C VAL A 16 -8.24 13.39 8.50
N ILE A 17 -9.21 13.67 7.62
CA ILE A 17 -9.67 12.73 6.60
C ILE A 17 -8.52 12.35 5.67
N TYR A 18 -7.71 13.32 5.22
CA TYR A 18 -6.54 13.07 4.38
C TYR A 18 -5.51 12.17 5.07
N ARG A 19 -5.23 12.39 6.37
CA ARG A 19 -4.32 11.55 7.15
C ARG A 19 -4.83 10.11 7.28
N ILE A 20 -6.12 9.93 7.54
CA ILE A 20 -6.76 8.62 7.59
C ILE A 20 -6.63 7.92 6.22
N GLN A 21 -7.00 8.61 5.13
CA GLN A 21 -6.89 8.06 3.77
C GLN A 21 -5.46 7.66 3.41
N ARG A 22 -4.47 8.50 3.72
CA ARG A 22 -3.05 8.21 3.49
C ARG A 22 -2.59 6.98 4.26
N ASN A 23 -2.95 6.85 5.54
CA ASN A 23 -2.60 5.68 6.34
C ASN A 23 -3.25 4.41 5.78
N GLN A 24 -4.54 4.47 5.43
CA GLN A 24 -5.28 3.33 4.87
C GLN A 24 -4.69 2.88 3.54
N HIS A 25 -4.48 3.82 2.61
CA HIS A 25 -3.85 3.53 1.32
C HIS A 25 -2.52 2.80 1.53
N SER A 26 -1.67 3.34 2.40
CA SER A 26 -0.35 2.77 2.63
C SER A 26 -0.37 1.40 3.32
N HIS A 27 -1.28 1.19 4.28
CA HIS A 27 -1.49 -0.12 4.88
C HIS A 27 -1.94 -1.15 3.84
N LEU A 28 -2.91 -0.80 3.01
CA LEU A 28 -3.41 -1.66 1.93
C LEU A 28 -2.33 -1.96 0.89
N THR A 29 -1.51 -0.99 0.49
CA THR A 29 -0.39 -1.20 -0.44
C THR A 29 0.62 -2.20 0.10
N ARG A 30 0.95 -2.13 1.40
CA ARG A 30 1.85 -3.11 2.04
C ARG A 30 1.25 -4.49 2.11
N TRP A 31 0.02 -4.58 2.59
CA TRP A 31 -0.68 -5.85 2.68
C TRP A 31 -0.77 -6.52 1.29
N PHE A 32 -1.08 -5.74 0.25
CA PHE A 32 -1.06 -6.20 -1.12
C PHE A 32 0.34 -6.71 -1.53
N SER A 33 1.40 -5.95 -1.25
CA SER A 33 2.78 -6.38 -1.53
C SER A 33 3.16 -7.69 -0.80
N GLU A 34 2.74 -7.87 0.46
CA GLU A 34 2.95 -9.09 1.22
C GLU A 34 2.22 -10.29 0.59
N VAL A 35 0.96 -10.12 0.20
CA VAL A 35 0.18 -11.14 -0.50
C VAL A 35 0.85 -11.51 -1.83
N MET A 36 1.30 -10.52 -2.59
CA MET A 36 1.96 -10.72 -3.89
C MET A 36 3.30 -11.47 -3.75
N LYS A 37 4.09 -11.15 -2.73
CA LYS A 37 5.32 -11.90 -2.39
C LYS A 37 5.01 -13.34 -2.01
N SER A 38 3.97 -13.57 -1.22
CA SER A 38 3.51 -14.91 -0.86
C SER A 38 3.06 -15.70 -2.09
N TYR A 39 2.28 -15.07 -2.97
CA TYR A 39 1.85 -15.68 -4.23
C TYR A 39 3.03 -16.05 -5.12
N HIS A 40 4.01 -15.15 -5.28
CA HIS A 40 5.24 -15.44 -6.02
C HIS A 40 6.03 -16.62 -5.44
N LYS A 41 6.12 -16.73 -4.10
CA LYS A 41 6.74 -17.88 -3.44
C LYS A 41 6.01 -19.19 -3.75
N ILE A 42 4.68 -19.17 -3.80
CA ILE A 42 3.86 -20.32 -4.18
C ILE A 42 4.11 -20.69 -5.65
N GLN A 43 4.18 -19.70 -6.54
CA GLN A 43 4.49 -19.90 -7.96
C GLN A 43 5.84 -20.60 -8.15
N ILE A 44 6.91 -20.13 -7.48
CA ILE A 44 8.23 -20.78 -7.51
C ILE A 44 8.10 -22.23 -7.02
N SER A 45 7.43 -22.47 -5.89
CA SER A 45 7.25 -23.84 -5.37
C SER A 45 6.48 -24.75 -6.35
N PHE A 46 5.50 -24.19 -7.08
CA PHE A 46 4.74 -24.92 -8.07
C PHE A 46 5.59 -25.27 -9.30
N ARG A 47 6.46 -24.35 -9.75
CA ARG A 47 7.46 -24.60 -10.80
C ARG A 47 8.35 -25.77 -10.43
N GLU A 48 8.95 -25.73 -9.23
CA GLU A 48 9.85 -26.78 -8.74
C GLU A 48 9.15 -28.15 -8.66
N LYS A 49 7.88 -28.18 -8.24
CA LYS A 49 7.08 -29.42 -8.23
C LYS A 49 6.84 -29.96 -9.65
N CYS A 50 6.55 -29.10 -10.61
CA CYS A 50 6.36 -29.51 -12.00
C CYS A 50 7.67 -30.03 -12.60
N LYS A 51 8.80 -29.36 -12.35
CA LYS A 51 10.13 -29.80 -12.75
C LYS A 51 10.48 -31.18 -12.17
N ALA A 52 10.32 -31.36 -10.86
CA ALA A 52 10.57 -32.65 -10.21
C ALA A 52 9.67 -33.78 -10.76
N GLN A 53 8.43 -33.47 -11.13
CA GLN A 53 7.54 -34.44 -11.77
C GLN A 53 8.01 -34.81 -13.18
N ILE A 54 8.46 -33.84 -13.98
CA ILE A 54 9.03 -34.09 -15.31
C ILE A 54 10.28 -34.96 -15.18
N GLN A 55 11.19 -34.63 -14.27
CA GLN A 55 12.38 -35.43 -13.98
C GLN A 55 12.02 -36.88 -13.65
N ARG A 56 11.01 -37.07 -12.77
CA ARG A 56 10.54 -38.41 -12.41
C ARG A 56 9.96 -39.17 -13.61
N GLN A 57 9.22 -38.50 -14.50
CA GLN A 57 8.69 -39.14 -15.71
C GLN A 57 9.81 -39.50 -16.71
N LEU A 58 10.87 -38.71 -16.78
CA LEU A 58 12.05 -39.02 -17.60
C LEU A 58 12.80 -40.24 -17.09
N GLU A 59 12.97 -40.38 -15.76
CA GLU A 59 13.55 -41.58 -15.14
C GLU A 59 12.76 -42.86 -15.45
N ILE A 60 11.42 -42.79 -15.49
CA ILE A 60 10.54 -43.94 -15.83
C ILE A 60 10.79 -44.43 -17.25
N VAL A 61 11.19 -43.52 -18.13
CA VAL A 61 11.44 -43.74 -19.56
C VAL A 61 12.94 -44.06 -19.81
N ASP A 62 13.69 -44.29 -18.73
CA ASP A 62 15.13 -44.61 -18.75
C ASP A 62 16.01 -43.49 -19.35
N LYS A 63 15.53 -42.24 -19.28
CA LYS A 63 16.30 -41.04 -19.60
C LYS A 63 16.80 -40.40 -18.31
N VAL A 64 18.04 -40.68 -17.95
CA VAL A 64 18.72 -39.99 -16.86
C VAL A 64 19.12 -38.60 -17.33
N THR A 65 18.52 -37.57 -16.73
CA THR A 65 18.76 -36.16 -17.07
C THR A 65 19.27 -35.44 -15.82
N THR A 66 20.32 -34.63 -15.97
CA THR A 66 20.79 -33.76 -14.88
C THR A 66 19.85 -32.58 -14.68
N ASP A 67 19.96 -31.89 -13.55
CA ASP A 67 19.13 -30.70 -13.28
C ASP A 67 19.36 -29.59 -14.32
N ASP A 68 20.62 -29.34 -14.68
CA ASP A 68 21.02 -28.35 -15.69
C ASP A 68 20.49 -28.72 -17.08
N GLU A 69 20.61 -29.99 -17.47
CA GLU A 69 20.08 -30.46 -18.77
C GLU A 69 18.55 -30.36 -18.81
N LEU A 70 17.87 -30.63 -17.69
CA LEU A 70 16.42 -30.48 -17.61
C LEU A 70 16.00 -29.02 -17.75
N GLU A 71 16.69 -28.08 -17.11
CA GLU A 71 16.42 -26.64 -17.27
C GLU A 71 16.64 -26.19 -18.72
N ASP A 72 17.73 -26.61 -19.35
CA ASP A 72 17.99 -26.36 -20.77
C ASP A 72 16.88 -26.92 -21.67
N MET A 73 16.34 -28.10 -21.34
CA MET A 73 15.22 -28.70 -22.06
C MET A 73 13.91 -27.93 -21.86
N LEU A 74 13.64 -27.41 -20.67
CA LEU A 74 12.45 -26.61 -20.37
C LEU A 74 12.51 -25.23 -21.05
N GLN A 75 13.70 -24.69 -21.24
CA GLN A 75 13.89 -23.40 -21.90
C GLN A 75 13.71 -23.48 -23.43
N ARG A 76 13.85 -24.68 -23.99
CA ARG A 76 13.63 -24.95 -25.41
C ARG A 76 12.17 -25.30 -25.62
N ASP A 77 11.50 -24.53 -26.48
CA ASP A 77 10.07 -24.67 -26.78
C ASP A 77 9.74 -25.90 -27.67
N ASN A 78 10.55 -26.96 -27.57
CA ASN A 78 10.48 -28.13 -28.42
C ASN A 78 10.29 -29.40 -27.59
N LEU A 79 9.05 -29.89 -27.55
CA LEU A 79 8.71 -31.14 -26.85
C LEU A 79 9.39 -32.38 -27.44
N ALA A 80 9.87 -32.34 -28.69
CA ALA A 80 10.54 -33.48 -29.32
C ALA A 80 11.87 -33.84 -28.62
N ILE A 81 12.44 -32.92 -27.83
CA ILE A 81 13.68 -33.17 -27.06
C ILE A 81 13.41 -34.17 -25.91
N PHE A 82 12.16 -34.30 -25.45
CA PHE A 82 11.75 -35.33 -24.49
C PHE A 82 11.60 -36.72 -25.14
N ILE A 83 11.42 -36.80 -26.46
CA ILE A 83 11.06 -38.03 -27.19
C ILE A 83 12.29 -38.74 -27.80
N THR A 84 13.43 -38.06 -27.93
CA THR A 84 14.47 -38.41 -28.91
C THR A 84 15.25 -39.71 -28.64
N ASN A 85 15.11 -40.36 -27.47
CA ASN A 85 15.90 -41.56 -27.10
C ASN A 85 15.11 -42.60 -26.27
N ILE A 86 13.79 -42.67 -26.44
CA ILE A 86 12.94 -43.58 -25.67
C ILE A 86 13.04 -45.00 -26.26
N HIS A 87 13.67 -45.92 -25.53
CA HIS A 87 13.78 -47.34 -25.91
C HIS A 87 12.84 -48.28 -25.12
N SER A 88 11.95 -47.70 -24.31
CA SER A 88 11.03 -48.39 -23.40
C SER A 88 9.69 -48.79 -24.04
N ASP A 89 8.95 -49.66 -23.36
CA ASP A 89 7.59 -50.11 -23.75
C ASP A 89 6.71 -48.94 -24.21
N ALA A 90 6.12 -49.06 -25.40
CA ALA A 90 5.44 -47.97 -26.09
C ALA A 90 4.28 -47.38 -25.28
N GLN A 91 3.56 -48.20 -24.50
CA GLN A 91 2.44 -47.72 -23.68
C GLN A 91 2.90 -46.93 -22.45
N LEU A 92 3.94 -47.38 -21.76
CA LEU A 92 4.50 -46.68 -20.59
C LEU A 92 5.11 -45.35 -21.02
N SER A 93 5.86 -45.37 -22.12
CA SER A 93 6.49 -44.19 -22.71
C SER A 93 5.47 -43.13 -23.12
N SER A 94 4.36 -43.54 -23.75
CA SER A 94 3.30 -42.61 -24.15
C SER A 94 2.63 -41.91 -22.96
N ARG A 95 2.38 -42.62 -21.86
CA ARG A 95 1.79 -42.03 -20.65
C ARG A 95 2.74 -41.05 -19.97
N ALA A 96 4.01 -41.41 -19.84
CA ALA A 96 5.03 -40.54 -19.27
C ALA A 96 5.20 -39.26 -20.09
N LEU A 97 5.25 -39.37 -21.42
CA LEU A 97 5.31 -38.24 -22.34
C LEU A 97 4.11 -37.30 -22.22
N SER A 98 2.88 -37.85 -22.16
CA SER A 98 1.68 -37.03 -22.00
C SER A 98 1.66 -36.26 -20.68
N GLU A 99 2.15 -36.88 -19.59
CA GLU A 99 2.29 -36.18 -18.31
C GLU A 99 3.38 -35.10 -18.38
N ILE A 100 4.52 -35.36 -19.04
CA ILE A 100 5.57 -34.37 -19.26
C ILE A 100 5.03 -33.15 -20.02
N GLU A 101 4.33 -33.37 -21.12
CA GLU A 101 3.69 -32.31 -21.91
C GLU A 101 2.74 -31.46 -21.06
N ARG A 102 1.88 -32.11 -20.27
CA ARG A 102 0.95 -31.40 -19.39
C ARG A 102 1.66 -30.56 -18.33
N ARG A 103 2.75 -31.08 -17.74
CA ARG A 103 3.55 -30.33 -16.76
C ARG A 103 4.32 -29.19 -17.39
N HIS A 104 4.84 -29.38 -18.61
CA HIS A 104 5.47 -28.31 -19.37
C HIS A 104 4.48 -27.18 -19.66
N GLN A 105 3.26 -27.50 -20.08
CA GLN A 105 2.21 -26.50 -20.29
C GLN A 105 1.86 -25.72 -19.02
N ASN A 106 1.86 -26.38 -17.85
CA ASN A 106 1.67 -25.70 -16.57
C ASN A 106 2.81 -24.73 -16.25
N ILE A 107 4.06 -25.08 -16.60
CA ILE A 107 5.23 -24.19 -16.44
C ILE A 107 5.09 -22.98 -17.36
N ILE A 108 4.74 -23.16 -18.63
CA ILE A 108 4.51 -22.05 -19.57
C ILE A 108 3.41 -21.11 -19.06
N SER A 109 2.28 -21.67 -18.61
CA SER A 109 1.18 -20.88 -18.06
C SER A 109 1.59 -20.11 -16.80
N LEU A 110 2.42 -20.72 -15.95
CA LEU A 110 2.99 -20.08 -14.77
C LEU A 110 3.91 -18.92 -15.15
N GLU A 111 4.79 -19.09 -16.13
CA GLU A 111 5.70 -18.04 -16.60
C GLU A 111 4.95 -16.84 -17.16
N TYR A 112 3.86 -17.09 -17.91
CA TYR A 112 2.96 -16.04 -18.36
C TYR A 112 2.34 -15.29 -17.17
N SER A 113 1.82 -16.01 -16.18
CA SER A 113 1.26 -15.41 -14.95
C SER A 113 2.31 -14.61 -14.16
N ILE A 114 3.57 -15.06 -14.10
CA ILE A 114 4.67 -14.33 -13.45
C ILE A 114 4.98 -13.04 -14.20
N LYS A 115 4.99 -13.06 -15.54
CA LYS A 115 5.22 -11.87 -16.38
C LYS A 115 4.14 -10.82 -16.15
N GLU A 116 2.87 -11.22 -16.11
CA GLU A 116 1.76 -10.29 -15.79
C GLU A 116 1.89 -9.72 -14.38
N LEU A 117 2.32 -10.54 -13.41
CA LEU A 117 2.54 -10.11 -12.04
C LEU A 117 3.72 -9.13 -11.89
N HIS A 118 4.72 -9.24 -12.77
CA HIS A 118 5.97 -8.51 -12.67
C HIS A 118 5.76 -6.99 -12.74
N GLU A 119 4.89 -6.51 -13.63
CA GLU A 119 4.57 -5.08 -13.75
C GLU A 119 4.00 -4.55 -12.44
N ILE A 120 3.03 -5.28 -11.86
CA ILE A 120 2.38 -4.90 -10.61
C ILE A 120 3.37 -4.92 -9.43
N ILE A 121 4.23 -5.94 -9.35
CA ILE A 121 5.25 -6.04 -8.30
C ILE A 121 6.27 -4.90 -8.41
N THR A 122 6.68 -4.56 -9.63
CA THR A 122 7.64 -3.48 -9.88
C THR A 122 7.07 -2.13 -9.49
N ASP A 123 5.83 -1.84 -9.89
CA ASP A 123 5.14 -0.60 -9.53
C ASP A 123 4.90 -0.49 -8.02
N THR A 124 4.50 -1.59 -7.38
CA THR A 124 4.30 -1.59 -5.92
C THR A 124 5.60 -1.48 -5.15
N ALA A 125 6.70 -2.05 -5.64
CA ALA A 125 8.02 -1.87 -5.07
C ALA A 125 8.46 -0.40 -5.16
N MET A 126 8.27 0.24 -6.31
CA MET A 126 8.53 1.67 -6.50
C MET A 126 7.67 2.54 -5.57
N LEU A 127 6.37 2.24 -5.46
CA LEU A 127 5.46 2.96 -4.57
C LEU A 127 5.86 2.80 -3.09
N LEU A 128 6.39 1.65 -2.68
CA LEU A 128 6.88 1.42 -1.32
C LEU A 128 8.21 2.11 -1.05
N GLU A 129 9.12 2.15 -2.02
CA GLU A 129 10.40 2.85 -1.94
C GLU A 129 10.19 4.37 -1.83
N ILE A 130 9.33 4.94 -2.69
CA ILE A 130 8.94 6.36 -2.65
C ILE A 130 8.18 6.70 -1.35
N GLN A 131 7.43 5.74 -0.79
CA GLN A 131 6.72 5.89 0.50
C GLN A 131 7.57 5.56 1.73
N GLY A 132 8.90 5.39 1.61
CA GLY A 132 9.78 5.27 2.77
C GLY A 132 9.38 6.29 3.83
N GLU A 133 9.04 5.82 5.06
CA GLU A 133 8.44 6.55 6.21
C GLU A 133 6.96 6.23 6.56
N LEU A 134 6.66 5.06 7.15
CA LEU A 134 5.40 4.89 7.92
C LEU A 134 5.57 4.72 9.41
N ILE A 135 6.73 4.28 9.89
CA ILE A 135 7.08 4.45 11.30
C ILE A 135 6.98 5.95 11.65
N ASN A 136 7.49 6.81 10.77
CA ASN A 136 7.32 8.26 10.85
C ASN A 136 5.85 8.72 10.76
N ASN A 137 4.92 7.99 10.15
CA ASN A 137 3.52 8.41 10.09
C ASN A 137 2.75 8.11 11.38
N ILE A 138 2.98 6.99 12.06
CA ILE A 138 2.34 6.74 13.37
C ILE A 138 2.88 7.71 14.39
N GLU A 139 4.21 7.85 14.48
CA GLU A 139 4.87 8.80 15.37
C GLU A 139 4.39 10.23 15.07
N ARG A 140 4.47 10.69 13.81
CA ARG A 140 3.96 12.01 13.43
C ARG A 140 2.48 12.17 13.72
N ASN A 141 1.67 11.14 13.50
CA ASN A 141 0.23 11.24 13.74
C ASN A 141 -0.11 11.34 15.23
N VAL A 142 0.61 10.61 16.08
CA VAL A 142 0.49 10.67 17.54
C VAL A 142 1.03 11.99 18.07
N THR A 143 2.19 12.44 17.58
CA THR A 143 2.79 13.73 17.93
C THR A 143 1.86 14.89 17.55
N SER A 144 1.33 14.93 16.33
CA SER A 144 0.36 15.94 15.93
C SER A 144 -0.93 15.88 16.75
N ALA A 145 -1.41 14.70 17.14
CA ALA A 145 -2.56 14.59 18.04
C ALA A 145 -2.25 15.16 19.44
N GLY A 146 -1.05 14.92 19.95
CA GLY A 146 -0.56 15.51 21.19
C GLY A 146 -0.49 17.04 21.13
N GLU A 147 0.00 17.59 20.02
CA GLU A 147 0.05 19.05 19.77
C GLU A 147 -1.36 19.67 19.79
N TYR A 148 -2.35 19.05 19.14
CA TYR A 148 -3.73 19.55 19.16
C TYR A 148 -4.36 19.51 20.56
N VAL A 149 -4.14 18.43 21.32
CA VAL A 149 -4.63 18.33 22.71
C VAL A 149 -3.96 19.38 23.60
N HIS A 150 -2.68 19.65 23.37
CA HIS A 150 -1.95 20.69 24.09
C HIS A 150 -2.51 22.08 23.81
N ALA A 151 -2.70 22.44 22.53
CA ALA A 151 -3.31 23.71 22.14
C ALA A 151 -4.72 23.89 22.72
N GLY A 152 -5.58 22.86 22.64
CA GLY A 152 -6.93 22.91 23.24
C GLY A 152 -6.90 23.07 24.77
N LYS A 153 -5.90 22.51 25.45
CA LYS A 153 -5.69 22.71 26.89
C LYS A 153 -5.32 24.16 27.21
N GLU A 154 -4.48 24.80 26.41
CA GLU A 154 -4.12 26.21 26.59
C GLU A 154 -5.32 27.13 26.37
N GLU A 155 -6.08 26.93 25.30
CA GLU A 155 -7.29 27.71 25.01
C GLU A 155 -8.35 27.57 26.11
N THR A 156 -8.56 26.36 26.64
CA THR A 156 -9.50 26.14 27.76
C THR A 156 -9.02 26.79 29.06
N GLN A 157 -7.70 26.83 29.29
CA GLN A 157 -7.12 27.54 30.43
C GLN A 157 -7.27 29.06 30.31
N GLU A 158 -7.07 29.63 29.12
CA GLU A 158 -7.37 31.05 28.88
C GLU A 158 -8.85 31.36 29.08
N ALA A 159 -9.76 30.49 28.59
CA ALA A 159 -11.20 30.61 28.81
C ALA A 159 -11.58 30.65 30.30
N LEU A 160 -10.93 29.83 31.14
CA LEU A 160 -11.09 29.89 32.60
C LEU A 160 -10.58 31.22 33.18
N GLY A 161 -9.49 31.77 32.64
CA GLY A 161 -8.98 33.10 32.97
C GLY A 161 -9.99 34.21 32.67
N TYR A 162 -10.61 34.18 31.49
CA TYR A 162 -11.68 35.11 31.10
C TYR A 162 -12.92 34.97 32.01
N LYS A 163 -13.31 33.74 32.39
CA LYS A 163 -14.41 33.49 33.32
C LYS A 163 -14.14 34.05 34.72
N LYS A 164 -12.91 33.88 35.23
CA LYS A 164 -12.50 34.33 36.57
C LYS A 164 -12.40 35.85 36.67
N ASN A 165 -12.13 36.53 35.55
CA ASN A 165 -11.95 37.97 35.50
C ASN A 165 -12.92 38.60 34.47
N ARG A 166 -14.20 38.75 34.87
CA ARG A 166 -15.31 39.23 34.03
C ARG A 166 -15.06 40.59 33.34
N TYR A 167 -14.10 41.36 33.82
CA TYR A 167 -13.74 42.68 33.30
C TYR A 167 -12.71 42.64 32.15
N LYS A 168 -12.06 41.51 31.87
CA LYS A 168 -11.16 41.38 30.71
C LYS A 168 -11.91 41.26 29.37
N VAL A 169 -13.20 40.93 29.40
CA VAL A 169 -14.04 40.76 28.20
C VAL A 169 -14.59 42.09 27.65
N VAL A 170 -14.33 43.21 28.33
CA VAL A 170 -14.85 44.53 27.93
C VAL A 170 -13.73 45.40 27.37
N SER A 171 -13.09 44.96 26.28
CA SER A 171 -12.72 45.92 25.26
C SER A 171 -13.93 46.04 24.32
N LEU A 172 -14.82 46.99 24.61
CA LEU A 172 -15.93 47.33 23.71
C LEU A 172 -15.38 47.47 22.29
N PRO A 173 -16.00 46.83 21.27
CA PRO A 173 -15.66 47.08 19.88
C PRO A 173 -15.59 48.59 19.63
N SER A 174 -14.59 49.06 18.89
CA SER A 174 -14.34 50.47 18.61
C SER A 174 -15.56 51.23 18.06
N PHE A 175 -16.54 50.50 17.55
CA PHE A 175 -17.84 51.02 17.12
C PHE A 175 -18.70 51.65 18.24
N PHE A 176 -18.57 51.20 19.50
CA PHE A 176 -19.35 51.73 20.64
C PHE A 176 -18.69 52.90 21.37
N LYS A 177 -17.44 53.25 21.03
CA LYS A 177 -16.71 54.35 21.70
C LYS A 177 -17.18 55.75 21.27
N SER A 178 -17.92 55.91 20.17
CA SER A 178 -18.29 57.26 19.66
C SER A 178 -19.57 57.86 20.27
N PHE A 179 -20.33 57.13 21.08
CA PHE A 179 -21.63 57.61 21.57
C PHE A 179 -21.61 58.36 22.91
N ARG A 180 -20.41 58.61 23.49
CA ARG A 180 -20.26 59.32 24.77
C ARG A 180 -19.44 60.61 24.60
N ARG A 181 -19.91 61.50 23.72
CA ARG A 181 -19.43 62.89 23.66
C ARG A 181 -20.45 63.79 22.96
N GLN A 182 -21.58 64.06 23.64
CA GLN A 182 -22.49 65.19 23.34
C GLN A 182 -23.57 65.26 24.43
N ALA A 183 -23.21 65.72 25.62
CA ALA A 183 -24.15 66.16 26.65
C ALA A 183 -23.41 66.96 27.73
N SER A 184 -22.88 68.14 27.37
CA SER A 184 -22.60 69.25 28.29
C SER A 184 -21.81 70.36 27.57
N THR A 185 -22.51 71.27 26.89
CA THR A 185 -22.08 72.67 26.68
C THR A 185 -23.29 73.48 26.20
N GLU A 186 -24.15 73.85 27.14
CA GLU A 186 -24.98 75.06 27.10
C GLU A 186 -25.03 75.59 28.53
N ALA A 187 -24.25 76.64 28.80
CA ALA A 187 -24.50 77.72 29.78
C ALA A 187 -23.22 78.56 29.96
N ASP A 188 -23.40 79.87 29.92
CA ASP A 188 -22.51 80.98 30.32
C ASP A 188 -21.48 81.48 29.29
N ASP A 189 -21.93 82.33 28.36
CA ASP A 189 -21.91 83.81 28.50
C ASP A 189 -22.94 84.47 27.56
#